data_AF-A0A950ZKQ2-F1
#
_entry.id   AF-A0A950ZKQ2-F1
#
_cell.length_a   1.000
_cell.length_b   1.000
_cell.length_c   1.000
_cell.angle_alpha   90.00
_cell.angle_beta   90.00
_cell.angle_gamma   90.00
#
_symmetry.space_group_name_H-M   'P 1'
#
loop_
_entity.id
_entity.type
_entity.pdbx_description
1 polymer ?
#
loop_
_entity_poly.entity_id
_entity_poly.type
_entity_poly.pdbx_seq_one_letter_code
_entity_poly.pdbx_strand_id
1 'polypeptide(L)' 'MCLLIGFLILTAALFGFGAALHALWWVALAFLVIWLLGFLVRPRRGRWYYW' A
#
# COMPACT_ATOMS: atom_id res chain seq x y z
N MET A 1 -10.16 -37.44 -6.73
CA MET A 1 -10.78 -36.19 -7.23
C MET A 1 -10.71 -35.06 -6.18
N CYS A 2 -11.16 -35.29 -4.95
CA CYS A 2 -11.16 -34.27 -3.89
C CYS A 2 -9.78 -33.68 -3.55
N LEU A 3 -8.72 -34.49 -3.57
CA LEU A 3 -7.34 -34.06 -3.28
C LEU A 3 -6.82 -33.01 -4.28
N LEU A 4 -7.18 -33.14 -5.55
CA LEU A 4 -6.73 -32.24 -6.61
C LEU A 4 -7.41 -30.88 -6.49
N ILE A 5 -8.71 -30.87 -6.20
CA ILE A 5 -9.47 -29.63 -5.94
C ILE A 5 -8.90 -28.89 -4.74
N GLY A 6 -8.61 -29.61 -3.64
CA GLY A 6 -7.97 -29.02 -2.45
C GLY A 6 -6.62 -28.37 -2.77
N PHE A 7 -5.79 -29.04 -3.57
CA PHE A 7 -4.49 -28.51 -4.00
C PHE A 7 -4.61 -27.24 -4.86
N LEU A 8 -5.58 -27.19 -5.78
CA LEU A 8 -5.85 -25.99 -6.59
C LEU A 8 -6.29 -24.81 -5.74
N ILE A 9 -7.19 -25.03 -4.77
CA ILE A 9 -7.63 -23.99 -3.85
C ILE A 9 -6.45 -23.47 -3.03
N LEU A 10 -5.63 -24.37 -2.48
CA LEU A 10 -4.45 -24.00 -1.70
C LEU A 10 -3.46 -23.19 -2.54
N THR A 11 -3.19 -23.62 -3.77
CA THR A 11 -2.29 -22.92 -4.69
C THR A 11 -2.82 -21.53 -5.02
N ALA A 12 -4.11 -21.42 -5.38
CA ALA A 12 -4.74 -20.14 -5.68
C ALA A 12 -4.72 -19.20 -4.46
N ALA A 13 -4.95 -19.73 -3.26
CA ALA A 13 -4.88 -18.97 -2.02
C ALA A 13 -3.45 -18.47 -1.74
N LEU A 14 -2.44 -19.35 -1.79
CA LEU A 14 -1.03 -18.98 -1.54
C LEU A 14 -0.52 -17.95 -2.55
N PHE A 15 -0.85 -18.13 -3.83
CA PHE A 15 -0.45 -17.20 -4.89
C PHE A 15 -1.18 -15.86 -4.78
N GLY A 16 -2.49 -15.89 -4.46
CA GLY A 16 -3.29 -14.69 -4.25
C GLY A 16 -2.85 -13.90 -3.01
N PHE A 17 -2.52 -14.58 -1.91
CA PHE A 17 -2.08 -13.95 -0.67
C PHE A 17 -0.76 -13.19 -0.85
N GLY A 18 0.21 -13.82 -1.53
CA GLY A 18 1.48 -13.17 -1.85
C GLY A 18 1.30 -11.93 -2.71
N ALA A 19 0.44 -12.00 -3.73
CA ALA A 19 0.14 -10.87 -4.61
C ALA A 19 -0.59 -9.73 -3.88
N ALA A 20 -1.57 -10.05 -3.02
CA ALA A 20 -2.32 -9.08 -2.25
C ALA A 20 -1.42 -8.32 -1.26
N LEU A 21 -0.54 -9.04 -0.55
CA LEU A 21 0.43 -8.42 0.36
C LEU A 21 1.43 -7.53 -0.39
N HIS A 22 1.90 -7.97 -1.56
CA HIS A 22 2.80 -7.18 -2.40
C HIS A 22 2.11 -5.87 -2.86
N ALA A 23 0.87 -5.95 -3.32
CA ALA A 23 0.09 -4.77 -3.70
C ALA A 23 -0.14 -3.83 -2.50
N LEU A 24 -0.50 -4.37 -1.34
CA LEU A 24 -0.69 -3.59 -0.11
C LEU A 24 0.60 -2.86 0.29
N TRP A 25 1.76 -3.51 0.15
CA TRP A 25 3.05 -2.91 0.44
C TRP A 25 3.37 -1.73 -0.48
N TRP A 26 3.10 -1.85 -1.78
CA TRP A 26 3.23 -0.73 -2.72
C TRP A 26 2.30 0.44 -2.38
N VAL A 27 1.05 0.16 -2.00
CA VAL A 27 0.11 1.21 -1.56
C VAL A 27 0.63 1.91 -0.31
N ALA A 28 1.06 1.16 0.71
CA ALA A 28 1.64 1.72 1.92
C ALA A 28 2.87 2.59 1.62
N LEU A 29 3.74 2.14 0.71
CA LEU A 29 4.93 2.87 0.30
C LEU A 29 4.57 4.15 -0.47
N ALA A 30 3.58 4.10 -1.36
CA ALA A 30 3.08 5.28 -2.07
C ALA A 30 2.53 6.33 -1.09
N PHE A 31 1.71 5.92 -0.11
CA PHE A 31 1.22 6.80 0.95
C PHE A 31 2.36 7.40 1.77
N LEU A 32 3.36 6.60 2.13
CA LEU A 32 4.54 7.06 2.85
C LEU A 32 5.29 8.15 2.07
N VAL A 33 5.51 7.94 0.76
CA VAL A 33 6.17 8.90 -0.12
C VAL A 33 5.34 10.20 -0.23
N ILE A 34 4.03 10.10 -0.46
CA ILE A 34 3.13 11.27 -0.55
C ILE A 34 3.17 12.07 0.76
N TRP A 35 3.11 11.39 1.91
CA TRP A 35 3.21 12.02 3.22
C TRP A 35 4.55 12.73 3.41
N LEU A 36 5.66 12.09 3.01
CA LEU A 36 7.00 12.67 3.05
C LEU A 36 7.10 13.92 2.17
N LEU A 37 6.54 13.87 0.97
CA LEU A 37 6.48 15.02 0.06
C LEU A 37 5.67 16.17 0.66
N GLY A 38 4.52 15.89 1.28
CA GLY A 38 3.74 16.90 2.00
C GLY A 38 4.48 17.51 3.19
N PHE A 39 5.33 16.71 3.86
CA PHE A 39 6.21 17.20 4.92
C PHE A 39 7.33 18.10 4.38
N LEU A 40 7.92 17.73 3.23
CA LEU A 40 8.94 18.52 2.53
C LEU A 40 8.39 19.86 2.00
N VAL A 41 7.20 19.81 1.42
CA VAL A 41 6.51 20.97 0.84
C VAL A 41 5.89 21.87 1.91
N ARG A 42 5.82 21.42 3.18
CA ARG A 42 5.25 22.20 4.28
C ARG A 42 5.86 23.62 4.30
N PRO A 43 5.09 24.66 3.93
CA PRO A 43 5.63 26.01 3.85
C PRO A 43 5.96 26.48 5.27
N ARG A 44 7.26 26.63 5.57
CA ARG A 44 7.76 27.09 6.88
C ARG A 44 7.46 28.57 7.17
N ARG A 45 6.97 29.33 6.19
CA ARG A 45 6.72 30.78 6.31
C ARG A 45 5.54 31.19 5.43
N GLY A 46 4.36 31.25 6.04
CA GLY A 46 3.20 31.90 5.47
C GLY A 46 2.44 32.56 6.60
N ARG A 47 3.00 33.63 7.17
CA ARG A 47 2.29 34.48 8.13
C ARG A 47 1.10 35.08 7.40
N TRP A 48 -0.04 34.43 7.55
CA TRP A 48 -1.36 34.90 7.14
C TRP A 48 -1.89 35.93 8.15
N TYR A 49 -1.01 36.83 8.59
CA TYR A 49 -1.34 37.94 9.49
C TYR A 49 -1.20 39.23 8.69
N TYR A 50 -2.24 39.50 7.88
CA TYR A 50 -2.56 40.82 7.35
C TYR A 50 -4.09 41.02 7.37
N TRP A 51 -4.74 40.48 8.41
CA TRP A 51 -6.05 40.92 8.87
C TRP A 51 -5.83 41.64 10.20
#